data_AF-A0AA41SB48-F1
#
_entry.id   AF-A0AA41SB48-F1
#
_cell.length_a   1.000
_cell.length_b   1.000
_cell.length_c   1.000
_cell.angle_alpha   90.00
_cell.angle_beta   90.00
_cell.angle_gamma   90.00
#
_symmetry.space_group_name_H-M   'P 1'
#
loop_
_entity.id
_entity.type
_entity.pdbx_description
1 polymer ?
#
loop_
_entity_poly.entity_id
_entity_poly.type
_entity_poly.pdbx_seq_one_letter_code
_entity_poly.pdbx_strand_id
1 'polypeptide(L)'
;MAKNSLERYTHYYERWATNQSSRQKAIADLQQMQSVHIIECRRVLKWTYAYGYYLPENEHAKRQFFEYLQGEAESGLERLHQCAEKELQTYLQADGPSEGFNDFKTKLAGLTRYI
;
A
#
# COMPACT_ATOMS: atom_id res chain seq x y z
N MET A 1 -20.84 -43.93 -14.67
CA MET A 1 -20.30 -42.77 -15.41
C MET A 1 -20.61 -41.44 -14.74
N ALA A 2 -21.87 -41.15 -14.36
CA ALA A 2 -22.23 -39.87 -13.70
C ALA A 2 -21.47 -39.56 -12.39
N LYS A 3 -21.16 -40.59 -11.59
CA LYS A 3 -20.47 -40.43 -10.29
C LYS A 3 -19.03 -39.91 -10.43
N ASN A 4 -18.26 -40.45 -11.39
CA ASN A 4 -16.89 -39.99 -11.66
C ASN A 4 -16.85 -38.55 -12.20
N SER A 5 -17.84 -38.15 -12.99
CA SER A 5 -17.93 -36.77 -13.49
C SER A 5 -18.23 -35.78 -12.35
N LEU A 6 -19.08 -36.18 -11.40
CA LEU A 6 -19.40 -35.38 -10.22
C LEU A 6 -18.18 -35.22 -9.30
N GLU A 7 -17.48 -36.31 -9.00
CA GLU A 7 -16.26 -36.27 -8.17
C GLU A 7 -15.17 -35.38 -8.77
N ARG A 8 -14.97 -35.44 -10.10
CA ARG A 8 -14.07 -34.50 -10.79
C ARG A 8 -14.54 -33.06 -10.66
N TYR A 9 -15.82 -32.79 -10.89
CA TYR A 9 -16.35 -31.44 -10.75
C TYR A 9 -16.14 -30.90 -9.33
N THR A 10 -16.47 -31.67 -8.30
CA THR A 10 -16.28 -31.29 -6.89
C THR A 10 -14.81 -30.96 -6.61
N HIS A 11 -13.87 -31.80 -7.04
CA HIS A 11 -12.44 -31.54 -6.85
C HIS A 11 -11.98 -30.21 -7.47
N TYR A 12 -12.38 -29.93 -8.70
CA TYR A 12 -11.99 -28.68 -9.37
C TYR A 12 -12.71 -27.46 -8.76
N TYR A 13 -13.97 -27.61 -8.36
CA TYR A 13 -14.72 -26.55 -7.71
C TYR A 13 -14.13 -26.17 -6.35
N GLU A 14 -13.79 -27.13 -5.51
CA GLU A 14 -13.15 -26.90 -4.21
C GLU A 14 -11.81 -26.16 -4.37
N ARG A 15 -11.00 -26.56 -5.36
CA ARG A 15 -9.75 -25.87 -5.68
C ARG A 15 -9.98 -24.44 -6.18
N TRP A 16 -10.95 -24.24 -7.05
CA TRP A 16 -11.31 -22.90 -7.53
C TRP A 16 -11.77 -21.99 -6.37
N ALA A 17 -12.65 -22.50 -5.50
CA ALA A 17 -13.14 -21.76 -4.33
C ALA A 17 -12.00 -21.44 -3.34
N THR A 18 -11.10 -22.39 -3.09
CA THR A 18 -9.92 -22.19 -2.22
C THR A 18 -8.96 -21.14 -2.81
N ASN A 19 -8.74 -21.17 -4.12
CA ASN A 19 -7.90 -20.19 -4.81
C ASN A 19 -8.54 -18.79 -4.75
N GLN A 20 -9.87 -18.69 -4.93
CA GLN A 20 -10.59 -17.43 -4.80
C GLN A 20 -10.52 -16.86 -3.38
N SER A 21 -10.68 -17.71 -2.36
CA SER A 21 -10.52 -17.31 -0.95
C SER A 21 -9.09 -16.83 -0.65
N SER A 22 -8.08 -17.54 -1.15
CA SER A 22 -6.68 -17.14 -1.03
C SER A 22 -6.39 -15.79 -1.69
N ARG A 23 -6.98 -15.54 -2.88
CA ARG A 23 -6.90 -14.23 -3.55
C ARG A 23 -7.49 -13.12 -2.69
N GLN A 24 -8.70 -13.32 -2.14
CA GLN A 24 -9.35 -12.32 -1.28
C GLN A 24 -8.51 -12.00 -0.04
N LYS A 25 -7.92 -13.02 0.59
CA LYS A 25 -7.02 -12.82 1.73
C LYS A 25 -5.78 -12.01 1.35
N ALA A 26 -5.10 -12.36 0.25
CA ALA A 26 -3.94 -11.61 -0.22
C ALA A 26 -4.25 -10.14 -0.51
N ILE A 27 -5.45 -9.85 -1.01
CA ILE A 27 -5.94 -8.48 -1.24
C ILE A 27 -6.11 -7.74 0.08
N ALA A 28 -6.77 -8.35 1.06
CA ALA A 28 -6.99 -7.75 2.37
C ALA A 28 -5.67 -7.49 3.10
N ASP A 29 -4.74 -8.45 3.07
CA ASP A 29 -3.41 -8.32 3.68
C ASP A 29 -2.63 -7.17 3.03
N LEU A 30 -2.71 -7.00 1.71
CA LEU A 30 -2.06 -5.90 0.98
C LEU A 30 -2.65 -4.54 1.34
N GLN A 31 -3.98 -4.43 1.42
CA GLN A 31 -4.67 -3.21 1.85
C GLN A 31 -4.28 -2.85 3.29
N GLN A 32 -4.29 -3.83 4.20
CA GLN A 32 -3.92 -3.64 5.59
C GLN A 32 -2.46 -3.15 5.73
N MET A 33 -1.52 -3.78 5.01
CA MET A 33 -0.11 -3.39 5.04
C MET A 33 0.08 -1.93 4.60
N GLN A 34 -0.60 -1.49 3.54
CA GLN A 34 -0.51 -0.10 3.08
C GLN A 34 -1.14 0.87 4.09
N SER A 35 -2.29 0.54 4.66
CA SER A 35 -2.95 1.38 5.67
C SER A 35 -2.08 1.58 6.91
N VAL A 36 -1.40 0.53 7.38
CA VAL A 36 -0.50 0.63 8.56
C VAL A 36 0.64 1.62 8.29
N HIS A 37 1.30 1.55 7.14
CA HIS A 37 2.37 2.49 6.80
C HIS A 37 1.88 3.94 6.72
N ILE A 38 0.70 4.17 6.12
CA ILE A 38 0.11 5.51 6.04
C ILE A 38 -0.17 6.07 7.45
N ILE A 39 -0.74 5.25 8.34
CA ILE A 39 -1.06 5.65 9.72
C ILE A 39 0.22 6.03 10.48
N GLU A 40 1.26 5.20 10.40
CA GLU A 40 2.53 5.47 11.09
C GLU A 40 3.22 6.73 10.54
N CYS A 41 3.26 6.92 9.22
CA CYS A 41 3.80 8.14 8.63
C CYS A 41 3.03 9.40 9.06
N ARG A 42 1.68 9.37 9.07
CA ARG A 42 0.87 10.50 9.58
C ARG A 42 1.15 10.76 11.06
N ARG A 43 1.35 9.71 11.86
CA ARG A 43 1.69 9.83 13.28
C ARG A 43 3.04 10.52 13.47
N VAL A 44 4.07 10.12 12.72
CA VAL A 44 5.40 10.75 12.78
C VAL A 44 5.31 12.21 12.36
N LEU A 45 4.67 12.52 11.23
CA LEU A 45 4.50 13.90 10.76
C LEU A 45 3.79 14.80 11.78
N LYS A 46 2.79 14.30 12.49
CA LYS A 46 2.15 15.07 13.57
C LYS A 46 3.18 15.55 14.61
N TRP A 47 4.14 14.69 14.96
CA TRP A 47 5.19 15.04 15.92
C TRP A 47 6.32 15.88 15.31
N THR A 48 6.54 15.81 14.00
CA THR A 48 7.50 16.72 13.33
C THR A 48 7.02 18.17 13.43
N TYR A 49 5.72 18.45 13.27
CA TYR A 49 5.20 19.81 13.49
C TYR A 49 5.44 20.32 14.91
N ALA A 50 5.20 19.48 15.93
CA ALA A 50 5.47 19.85 17.31
C ALA A 50 6.96 20.11 17.54
N TYR A 51 7.83 19.26 17.00
CA TYR A 51 9.28 19.44 17.09
C TYR A 51 9.75 20.72 16.37
N GLY A 52 9.23 21.00 15.17
CA GLY A 52 9.55 22.20 14.40
C GLY A 52 9.19 23.49 15.14
N TYR A 53 8.07 23.50 15.87
CA TYR A 53 7.66 24.64 16.71
C TYR A 53 8.70 24.96 17.80
N TYR A 54 9.28 23.94 18.44
CA TYR A 54 10.27 24.13 19.50
C TYR A 54 11.71 24.31 19.00
N LEU A 55 11.94 24.31 17.69
CA LEU A 55 13.28 24.50 17.14
C LEU A 55 13.75 25.95 17.39
N PRO A 56 14.93 26.19 17.98
CA PRO A 56 15.41 27.54 18.26
C PRO A 56 15.55 28.43 17.01
N GLU A 57 15.20 29.71 17.13
CA GLU A 57 15.25 30.67 16.00
C GLU A 57 16.66 30.98 15.51
N ASN A 58 17.64 30.91 16.39
CA ASN A 58 19.05 31.12 16.06
C ASN A 58 19.67 29.96 15.26
N GLU A 59 19.00 28.81 15.15
CA GLU A 59 19.46 27.65 14.37
C GLU A 59 18.89 27.62 12.93
N HIS A 60 19.00 28.73 12.20
CA HIS A 60 18.39 28.91 10.87
C HIS A 60 18.66 27.77 9.88
N ALA A 61 19.91 27.34 9.73
CA ALA A 61 20.27 26.29 8.77
C ALA A 61 19.60 24.95 9.11
N LYS A 62 19.52 24.61 10.40
CA LYS A 62 18.86 23.39 10.88
C LYS A 62 17.36 23.45 10.66
N ARG A 63 16.74 24.62 10.86
CA ARG A 63 15.31 24.84 10.60
C ARG A 63 14.98 24.64 9.12
N GLN A 64 15.74 25.27 8.23
CA GLN A 64 15.54 25.12 6.79
C GLN A 64 15.72 23.67 6.33
N PHE A 65 16.75 22.99 6.85
CA PHE A 65 16.96 21.57 6.53
C PHE A 65 15.83 20.68 7.06
N PHE A 66 15.35 20.95 8.28
CA PHE A 66 14.23 20.24 8.88
C PHE A 66 12.93 20.42 8.08
N GLU A 67 12.59 21.66 7.71
CA GLU A 67 11.40 21.97 6.90
C GLU A 67 11.45 21.29 5.53
N TYR A 68 12.63 21.25 4.91
CA TYR A 68 12.85 20.51 3.66
C TYR A 68 12.56 19.02 3.84
N LEU A 69 13.14 18.37 4.86
CA LEU A 69 12.91 16.96 5.14
C LEU A 69 11.45 16.66 5.48
N GLN A 70 10.79 17.54 6.23
CA GLN A 70 9.36 17.43 6.51
C GLN A 70 8.53 17.47 5.22
N GLY A 71 8.83 18.42 4.32
CA GLY A 71 8.16 18.53 3.01
C GLY A 71 8.36 17.29 2.13
N GLU A 72 9.57 16.72 2.11
CA GLU A 72 9.85 15.48 1.38
C GLU A 72 9.06 14.29 1.94
N ALA A 73 8.97 14.18 3.27
CA ALA A 73 8.18 13.15 3.94
C ALA A 73 6.68 13.29 3.66
N GLU A 74 6.15 14.52 3.67
CA GLU A 74 4.75 14.80 3.33
C GLU A 74 4.43 14.44 1.88
N SER A 75 5.29 14.84 0.95
CA SER A 75 5.17 14.50 -0.48
C SER A 75 5.27 12.99 -0.73
N GLY A 76 6.17 12.31 -0.01
CA GLY A 76 6.27 10.84 -0.04
C GLY A 76 5.00 10.16 0.45
N LEU A 77 4.46 10.62 1.58
CA LEU A 77 3.24 10.08 2.17
C LEU A 77 2.01 10.29 1.28
N GLU A 78 1.89 11.46 0.64
CA GLU A 78 0.77 11.74 -0.25
C GLU A 78 0.78 10.83 -1.48
N ARG A 79 1.97 10.54 -2.04
CA ARG A 79 2.13 9.56 -3.11
C ARG A 79 1.74 8.14 -2.67
N LEU A 80 2.15 7.73 -1.47
CA LEU A 80 1.76 6.42 -0.91
C LEU A 80 0.24 6.31 -0.72
N HIS A 81 -0.37 7.37 -0.18
CA HIS A 81 -1.80 7.45 0.04
C HIS A 81 -2.59 7.34 -1.28
N GLN A 82 -2.17 8.07 -2.31
CA GLN A 82 -2.78 7.99 -3.65
C GLN A 82 -2.66 6.59 -4.27
N CYS A 83 -1.49 5.95 -4.14
CA CYS A 83 -1.31 4.57 -4.62
C CYS A 83 -2.25 3.59 -3.89
N ALA A 84 -2.46 3.78 -2.58
CA ALA A 84 -3.31 2.91 -1.77
C ALA A 84 -4.81 3.10 -2.05
N GLU A 85 -5.28 4.34 -2.21
CA GLU A 85 -6.72 4.61 -2.39
C GLU A 85 -7.19 4.48 -3.84
N LYS A 86 -6.39 4.90 -4.82
CA LYS A 86 -6.85 5.04 -6.22
C LYS A 86 -6.27 3.97 -7.13
N GLU A 87 -4.95 3.80 -7.10
CA GLU A 87 -4.27 2.89 -8.03
C GLU A 87 -4.55 1.43 -7.67
N LEU A 88 -4.46 1.05 -6.39
CA LEU A 88 -4.70 -0.32 -5.95
C LEU A 88 -6.11 -0.81 -6.30
N GLN A 89 -7.15 0.00 -6.08
CA GLN A 89 -8.55 -0.40 -6.32
C GLN A 89 -8.81 -0.81 -7.78
N THR A 90 -8.13 -0.16 -8.72
CA THR A 90 -8.22 -0.45 -10.16
C THR A 90 -7.79 -1.88 -10.48
N TYR A 91 -6.77 -2.40 -9.79
CA TYR A 91 -6.26 -3.75 -10.01
C TYR A 91 -7.07 -4.81 -9.25
N LEU A 92 -7.73 -4.45 -8.15
CA LEU A 92 -8.55 -5.37 -7.35
C LEU A 92 -9.84 -5.77 -8.06
N GLN A 93 -10.43 -4.85 -8.83
CA GLN A 93 -11.69 -5.03 -9.55
C GLN A 93 -11.52 -5.62 -10.96
N ALA A 94 -10.29 -5.84 -11.41
CA ALA A 94 -10.04 -6.39 -12.74
C ALA A 94 -10.34 -7.90 -12.80
N ASP A 95 -11.15 -8.30 -13.79
CA ASP A 95 -11.52 -9.69 -14.10
C ASP A 95 -10.45 -10.46 -14.91
N GLY A 96 -9.31 -9.83 -15.20
CA GLY A 96 -8.23 -10.41 -16.00
C GLY A 96 -6.84 -9.86 -15.65
N PRO A 97 -5.78 -10.36 -16.31
CA PRO A 97 -4.43 -9.83 -16.14
C PRO A 97 -4.43 -8.37 -16.56
N SER A 98 -4.21 -7.47 -15.59
CA SER A 98 -4.09 -6.06 -15.87
C SER A 98 -2.70 -5.77 -16.44
N GLU A 99 -2.64 -5.29 -17.68
CA GLU A 99 -1.46 -4.64 -18.23
C GLU A 99 -1.07 -3.49 -17.27
N GLY A 100 0.16 -3.50 -16.77
CA GLY A 100 0.67 -2.49 -15.83
C GLY A 100 0.70 -2.88 -14.34
N PHE A 101 0.21 -4.06 -13.94
CA PHE A 101 0.33 -4.50 -12.52
C PHE A 101 1.80 -4.61 -12.06
N ASN A 102 2.69 -5.06 -12.96
CA ASN A 102 4.13 -5.14 -12.65
C ASN A 102 4.75 -3.75 -12.46
N ASP A 103 4.30 -2.75 -13.20
CA ASP A 103 4.76 -1.37 -13.06
C ASP A 103 4.26 -0.77 -11.75
N PHE A 104 2.99 -1.01 -11.42
CA PHE A 104 2.42 -0.66 -10.11
C PHE A 104 3.20 -1.30 -8.96
N LYS A 105 3.52 -2.59 -9.05
CA LYS A 105 4.30 -3.31 -8.04
C LYS A 105 5.69 -2.70 -7.88
N THR A 106 6.34 -2.33 -8.99
CA THR A 106 7.66 -1.69 -8.98
C THR A 106 7.60 -0.29 -8.34
N LYS A 107 6.57 0.50 -8.67
CA LYS A 107 6.31 1.81 -8.08
C LYS A 107 6.05 1.72 -6.57
N LEU A 108 5.19 0.80 -6.14
CA LEU A 108 4.87 0.58 -4.73
C LEU A 108 6.11 0.13 -3.93
N ALA A 109 6.89 -0.79 -4.49
CA ALA A 109 8.15 -1.23 -3.87
C ALA A 109 9.17 -0.08 -3.78
N GLY A 110 9.23 0.80 -4.77
CA GLY A 110 10.04 2.02 -4.74
C GLY A 110 9.59 2.99 -3.64
N LEU A 111 8.28 3.24 -3.53
CA LEU A 111 7.71 4.16 -2.53
C LEU A 111 7.90 3.66 -1.09
N THR A 112 7.92 2.35 -0.88
CA THR A 112 8.08 1.74 0.45
C THR A 112 9.55 1.46 0.81
N ARG A 113 10.48 1.53 -0.14
CA ARG A 113 11.92 1.30 0.11
C ARG A 113 12.60 2.43 0.89
N TYR A 114 12.03 3.63 0.86
CA TYR A 114 12.61 4.84 1.46
C TYR A 114 11.79 5.37 2.65
N ILE A 115 10.83 4.58 3.13
CA ILE A 115 10.08 4.78 4.38
C ILE A 115 10.69 3.84 5.41
#